data_AF-A0AAQ1GNV9-F1
#
_entry.id   AF-A0AAQ1GNV9-F1
#
_cell.length_a   1.000
_cell.length_b   1.000
_cell.length_c   1.000
_cell.angle_alpha   90.00
_cell.angle_beta   90.00
_cell.angle_gamma   90.00
#
_symmetry.space_group_name_H-M   'P 1'
#
loop_
_entity.id
_entity.type
_entity.pdbx_description
1 polymer ?
#
loop_
_entity_poly.entity_id
_entity_poly.type
_entity_poly.pdbx_seq_one_letter_code
_entity_poly.pdbx_strand_id
1 'polypeptide(L)'
;MEAAFAAAIGVLCACGIYLLLCARVLPVILGITLFSYAINLFLLGMGRLSTGKPPVIAPGAAYADPVPQALVLTAIVIGFAMTAFTVVLALRSLSITGNDHVDGLSDNRISGEALRDE
;
A
#
# COMPACT_ATOMS: atom_id res chain seq x y z
N MET A 1 -23.94 3.72 7.06
CA MET A 1 -22.54 4.21 7.00
C MET A 1 -21.61 3.09 6.55
N GLU A 2 -21.92 1.84 6.93
CA GLU A 2 -21.12 0.66 6.62
C GLU A 2 -20.97 0.41 5.11
N ALA A 3 -22.02 0.64 4.30
CA ALA A 3 -21.95 0.43 2.86
C ALA A 3 -20.91 1.35 2.16
N ALA A 4 -20.88 2.63 2.53
CA ALA A 4 -19.89 3.57 2.00
C ALA A 4 -18.46 3.21 2.45
N PHE A 5 -18.30 2.74 3.69
CA PHE A 5 -17.03 2.28 4.23
C PHE A 5 -16.52 1.03 3.51
N ALA A 6 -17.39 0.03 3.30
CA ALA A 6 -17.07 -1.18 2.56
C ALA A 6 -16.74 -0.87 1.09
N ALA A 7 -17.49 0.03 0.45
CA ALA A 7 -17.19 0.48 -0.91
C ALA A 7 -15.83 1.18 -1.00
N ALA A 8 -15.49 2.04 -0.04
CA ALA A 8 -14.17 2.69 0.01
C ALA A 8 -13.04 1.66 0.11
N ILE A 9 -13.14 0.68 1.02
CA ILE A 9 -12.14 -0.39 1.13
C ILE A 9 -12.03 -1.17 -0.18
N GLY A 10 -13.16 -1.53 -0.80
CA GLY A 10 -13.18 -2.23 -2.08
C GLY A 10 -12.47 -1.46 -3.19
N VAL A 11 -12.73 -0.16 -3.32
CA VAL A 11 -12.09 0.71 -4.31
C VAL A 11 -10.59 0.86 -4.05
N LEU A 12 -10.17 1.07 -2.79
CA LEU A 12 -8.75 1.15 -2.46
C LEU A 12 -8.03 -0.18 -2.74
N CYS A 13 -8.63 -1.31 -2.38
CA CYS A 13 -8.08 -2.64 -2.69
C CYS A 13 -7.96 -2.86 -4.21
N ALA A 14 -9.01 -2.55 -4.97
CA ALA A 14 -9.01 -2.72 -6.43
C ALA A 14 -7.95 -1.84 -7.10
N CYS A 15 -7.85 -0.58 -6.70
CA CYS A 15 -6.84 0.33 -7.22
C CYS A 15 -5.42 -0.09 -6.81
N GLY A 16 -5.21 -0.54 -5.56
CA GLY A 16 -3.93 -1.06 -5.10
C GLY A 16 -3.47 -2.29 -5.90
N ILE A 17 -4.37 -3.25 -6.13
CA ILE A 17 -4.10 -4.44 -6.94
C ILE A 17 -3.82 -4.06 -8.41
N TYR A 18 -4.58 -3.12 -8.98
CA TYR A 18 -4.35 -2.65 -10.34
C TYR A 18 -2.95 -2.04 -10.51
N LEU A 19 -2.54 -1.19 -9.57
CA LEU A 19 -1.21 -0.56 -9.58
C LEU A 19 -0.08 -1.56 -9.36
N LEU A 20 -0.31 -2.61 -8.56
CA LEU A 20 0.64 -3.72 -8.37
C LEU A 20 0.91 -4.51 -9.66
N LEU A 21 -0.04 -4.53 -10.59
CA LEU A 21 0.07 -5.24 -11.87
C LEU A 21 0.72 -4.38 -12.97
N CYS A 22 1.08 -3.12 -12.67
CA CYS A 22 1.76 -2.26 -13.63
C CYS A 22 3.23 -2.67 -13.79
N ALA A 23 3.75 -2.55 -15.02
CA ALA A 23 5.11 -2.98 -15.37
C ALA A 23 6.23 -2.01 -14.90
N ARG A 24 5.88 -0.96 -14.15
CA ARG A 24 6.80 0.12 -13.75
C ARG A 24 6.90 0.21 -12.23
N VAL A 25 8.10 0.45 -11.70
CA VAL A 25 8.36 0.34 -10.25
C VAL A 25 7.60 1.38 -9.45
N LEU A 26 7.50 2.63 -9.92
CA LEU A 26 6.75 3.68 -9.22
C LEU A 26 5.26 3.34 -9.01
N PRO A 27 4.48 2.95 -10.03
CA PRO A 27 3.12 2.44 -9.85
C PRO A 27 3.03 1.30 -8.85
N VAL A 28 3.96 0.34 -8.87
CA VAL A 28 3.96 -0.78 -7.93
C VAL A 28 4.11 -0.30 -6.49
N ILE A 29 5.02 0.64 -6.23
CA ILE A 29 5.19 1.25 -4.89
C ILE A 29 3.88 1.93 -4.44
N LEU A 30 3.27 2.71 -5.32
CA LEU A 30 1.98 3.34 -5.03
C LEU A 30 0.88 2.30 -4.78
N GLY A 31 0.86 1.19 -5.53
CA GLY A 31 -0.05 0.08 -5.33
C GLY A 31 0.08 -0.56 -3.95
N ILE A 32 1.32 -0.83 -3.51
CA ILE A 32 1.60 -1.38 -2.17
C ILE A 32 1.11 -0.41 -1.09
N THR A 33 1.40 0.89 -1.22
CA THR A 33 0.98 1.89 -0.22
C THR A 33 -0.55 2.02 -0.14
N LEU A 34 -1.22 2.06 -1.28
CA LEU A 34 -2.68 2.18 -1.33
C LEU A 34 -3.38 0.94 -0.78
N PHE A 35 -2.83 -0.25 -1.08
CA PHE A 35 -3.31 -1.51 -0.52
C PHE A 35 -3.14 -1.57 1.00
N SER A 36 -2.01 -1.08 1.52
CA SER A 36 -1.77 -0.94 2.97
C SER A 36 -2.79 -0.03 3.64
N TYR A 37 -3.17 1.09 3.02
CA TYR A 37 -4.25 1.94 3.53
C TYR A 37 -5.62 1.25 3.53
N ALA A 38 -5.91 0.42 2.52
CA ALA A 38 -7.13 -0.39 2.50
C ALA A 38 -7.20 -1.35 3.69
N ILE A 39 -6.09 -2.03 4.00
CA ILE A 39 -5.96 -2.93 5.15
C ILE A 39 -6.12 -2.16 6.46
N ASN A 40 -5.51 -0.98 6.59
CA ASN A 40 -5.64 -0.16 7.79
C ASN A 40 -7.10 0.26 8.04
N LEU A 41 -7.83 0.64 7.00
CA LEU A 41 -9.27 0.92 7.11
C LEU A 41 -10.06 -0.34 7.47
N PHE A 42 -9.75 -1.48 6.87
CA PHE A 42 -10.39 -2.75 7.18
C PHE A 42 -10.21 -3.15 8.65
N LEU A 43 -8.99 -3.03 9.18
CA LEU A 43 -8.69 -3.28 10.60
C LEU A 43 -9.46 -2.33 11.52
N LEU A 44 -9.51 -1.04 11.18
CA LEU A 44 -10.30 -0.06 11.92
C LEU A 44 -11.80 -0.43 11.94
N GLY A 45 -12.32 -0.97 10.83
CA GLY A 45 -13.71 -1.42 10.70
C GLY A 45 -14.09 -2.60 11.60
N MET A 46 -13.14 -3.47 11.97
CA MET A 46 -13.40 -4.63 12.85
C MET A 46 -13.82 -4.22 14.27
N GLY A 47 -13.38 -3.04 14.74
CA GLY A 47 -13.66 -2.52 16.09
C GLY A 47 -15.08 -2.02 16.33
N ARG A 48 -15.98 -2.19 15.35
CA ARG A 48 -17.32 -1.57 15.27
C ARG A 48 -17.22 -0.06 15.11
N LEU A 49 -17.82 0.50 14.05
CA LEU A 49 -17.88 1.96 13.81
C LEU A 49 -18.83 2.63 14.82
N SER A 50 -18.41 2.74 16.07
CA SER A 50 -19.15 3.47 17.10
C SER A 50 -18.70 4.93 17.09
N THR A 51 -19.50 5.81 16.46
CA THR A 51 -19.27 7.26 16.48
C THR A 51 -19.49 7.81 17.90
N GLY A 52 -18.64 8.75 18.34
CA GLY A 52 -18.86 9.51 19.59
C GLY A 52 -18.31 8.87 20.88
N LYS A 53 -17.43 7.87 20.78
CA LYS A 53 -16.81 7.20 21.93
C LYS A 53 -15.29 7.22 21.82
N PRO A 54 -14.61 8.33 22.16
CA PRO A 54 -13.15 8.34 22.17
C PRO A 54 -12.62 7.26 23.13
N PRO A 55 -11.54 6.55 22.79
CA PRO A 55 -10.91 5.55 23.66
C PRO A 55 -10.07 6.23 24.75
N VAL A 56 -10.65 7.22 25.43
CA VAL A 56 -10.01 7.99 26.49
C VAL A 56 -10.82 7.78 27.74
N ILE A 57 -10.21 7.22 28.79
CA ILE A 57 -10.87 6.92 30.05
C ILE A 57 -11.38 8.22 30.69
N ALA A 58 -12.70 8.37 30.79
CA ALA A 58 -13.42 9.50 31.37
C ALA A 58 -14.64 8.99 32.17
N PRO A 59 -14.86 9.43 33.42
CA PRO A 59 -15.94 8.91 34.26
C PRO A 59 -17.31 8.99 33.56
N GLY A 60 -18.00 7.85 33.42
CA GLY A 60 -19.34 7.77 32.82
C GLY A 60 -19.39 7.76 31.28
N ALA A 61 -18.25 7.81 30.58
CA ALA A 61 -18.20 7.73 29.12
C ALA A 61 -18.11 6.28 28.64
N ALA A 62 -18.79 5.97 27.54
CA ALA A 62 -18.59 4.72 26.83
C ALA A 62 -17.37 4.85 25.91
N TYR A 63 -16.49 3.85 25.90
CA TYR A 63 -15.24 3.86 25.13
C TYR A 63 -15.35 3.00 23.86
N ALA A 64 -14.57 3.36 22.84
CA ALA A 64 -14.30 2.48 21.71
C ALA A 64 -13.24 1.43 22.08
N ASP A 65 -13.23 0.30 21.36
CA ASP A 65 -12.20 -0.72 21.52
C ASP A 65 -10.82 -0.13 21.15
N PRO A 66 -9.85 -0.09 22.09
CA PRO A 66 -8.52 0.45 21.82
C PRO A 66 -7.64 -0.49 20.98
N VAL A 67 -7.98 -1.78 20.89
CA VAL A 67 -7.13 -2.79 20.25
C VAL A 67 -6.95 -2.52 18.75
N PRO A 68 -8.02 -2.31 17.94
CA PRO A 68 -7.86 -2.00 16.52
C PRO A 68 -7.08 -0.72 16.26
N GLN A 69 -7.20 0.29 17.15
CA GLN A 69 -6.49 1.56 16.98
C GLN A 69 -4.98 1.41 17.22
N ALA A 70 -4.60 0.65 18.25
CA ALA A 70 -3.20 0.34 18.52
C ALA A 70 -2.57 -0.44 17.34
N LEU A 71 -3.28 -1.44 16.80
CA LEU A 71 -2.82 -2.21 15.65
C LEU A 71 -2.62 -1.35 14.40
N VAL A 72 -3.55 -0.43 14.12
CA VAL A 72 -3.45 0.48 12.97
C VAL A 72 -2.27 1.45 13.14
N LEU A 73 -2.04 1.99 14.34
CA LEU A 73 -0.88 2.86 14.57
C LEU A 73 0.44 2.15 14.31
N THR A 74 0.58 0.90 14.76
CA THR A 74 1.75 0.07 14.47
C THR A 74 1.88 -0.19 12.97
N ALA A 75 0.79 -0.54 12.29
CA ALA A 75 0.78 -0.78 10.85
C ALA A 75 1.19 0.46 10.04
N ILE A 76 0.77 1.66 10.46
CA ILE A 76 1.16 2.93 9.82
C ILE A 76 2.68 3.14 9.88
N VAL A 77 3.31 2.92 11.03
CA VAL A 77 4.75 3.12 11.19
C VAL A 77 5.55 2.09 10.38
N ILE A 78 5.14 0.82 10.40
CA ILE A 78 5.75 -0.23 9.56
C ILE A 78 5.59 0.11 8.08
N GLY A 79 4.38 0.49 7.66
CA GLY A 79 4.09 0.88 6.28
C GLY A 79 4.95 2.05 5.82
N PHE A 80 5.12 3.07 6.66
CA PHE A 80 6.00 4.20 6.37
C PHE A 80 7.46 3.76 6.20
N ALA A 81 7.99 2.98 7.14
CA ALA A 81 9.37 2.50 7.10
C ALA A 81 9.65 1.64 5.85
N MET A 82 8.74 0.70 5.55
CA MET A 82 8.85 -0.16 4.37
C MET A 82 8.73 0.64 3.07
N THR A 83 7.81 1.59 3.00
CA THR A 83 7.66 2.45 1.80
C THR A 83 8.91 3.28 1.55
N ALA A 84 9.44 3.93 2.60
CA ALA A 84 10.67 4.72 2.49
C ALA A 84 11.83 3.86 2.01
N PHE A 85 11.98 2.65 2.56
CA PHE A 85 12.99 1.68 2.13
C PHE A 85 12.82 1.28 0.67
N THR A 86 11.60 0.91 0.24
CA THR A 86 11.33 0.53 -1.15
C THR A 86 11.58 1.67 -2.12
N VAL A 87 11.24 2.92 -1.76
CA VAL A 87 11.53 4.10 -2.59
C VAL A 87 13.04 4.30 -2.75
N VAL A 88 13.81 4.19 -1.68
CA VAL A 88 15.29 4.29 -1.74
C VAL A 88 15.87 3.18 -2.61
N LEU A 89 15.36 1.94 -2.49
CA LEU A 89 15.77 0.83 -3.35
C LEU A 89 15.43 1.08 -4.83
N ALA A 90 14.24 1.61 -5.12
CA ALA A 90 13.83 1.91 -6.48
C ALA A 90 14.70 3.00 -7.12
N LEU A 91 15.00 4.07 -6.37
CA LEU A 91 15.93 5.12 -6.82
C LEU A 91 17.33 4.56 -7.07
N ARG A 92 17.80 3.67 -6.19
CA ARG A 92 19.11 3.00 -6.37
C ARG A 92 19.12 2.07 -7.57
N SER A 93 18.05 1.30 -7.79
CA SER A 93 17.89 0.45 -8.98
C SER A 93 17.89 1.29 -10.25
N LEU A 94 17.15 2.40 -10.26
CA LEU A 94 17.12 3.33 -11.37
C LEU A 94 18.51 3.91 -11.67
N SER A 95 19.30 4.23 -10.64
CA SER A 95 20.68 4.72 -10.82
C SER A 95 21.64 3.69 -11.42
N ILE A 96 21.38 2.39 -11.23
CA ILE A 96 22.25 1.31 -11.69
C ILE A 96 21.83 0.85 -13.10
N THR A 97 20.54 0.62 -13.30
CA THR A 97 20.00 0.03 -14.54
C THR A 97 19.61 1.08 -15.58
N GLY A 98 19.32 2.32 -15.16
CA GLY A 98 18.80 3.37 -16.04
C GLY A 98 17.38 3.12 -16.56
N ASN A 99 16.73 2.04 -16.10
CA ASN A 99 15.37 1.65 -16.47
C ASN A 99 14.49 1.53 -15.22
N ASP A 100 13.21 1.89 -15.36
CA ASP A 100 12.17 1.83 -14.33
C ASP A 100 11.20 0.65 -14.56
N HIS A 101 11.51 -0.25 -15.50
CA HIS A 101 10.73 -1.46 -15.73
C HIS A 101 11.00 -2.50 -14.62
N VAL A 102 9.93 -3.13 -14.14
CA VAL A 102 9.96 -4.08 -13.01
C VAL A 102 10.81 -5.33 -13.27
N ASP A 103 10.90 -5.76 -14.52
CA ASP A 103 11.65 -6.95 -14.94
C ASP A 103 13.18 -6.73 -14.99
N GLY A 104 13.63 -5.47 -14.87
CA GLY A 104 15.04 -5.11 -14.91
C GLY A 104 15.74 -5.44 -16.24
N LEU A 105 14.99 -5.77 -17.30
CA LEU A 105 15.58 -6.06 -18.61
C LEU A 105 16.03 -4.74 -19.24
N SER A 106 17.30 -4.68 -19.63
CA SER A 106 17.80 -3.60 -20.48
C SER A 106 17.31 -3.84 -21.90
N ASP A 107 16.75 -2.78 -22.51
CA ASP A 107 16.21 -2.75 -23.88
C ASP A 107 17.17 -3.35 -24.94
N ASN A 108 18.47 -3.38 -24.62
CA ASN A 108 19.53 -3.95 -25.45
C ASN A 108 19.42 -5.47 -25.70
N ARG A 109 18.71 -6.23 -24.86
CA ARG A 109 18.59 -7.69 -25.03
C ARG A 109 17.53 -8.08 -26.06
N ILE A 110 16.51 -7.25 -26.27
CA ILE A 110 15.49 -7.49 -27.31
C ILE A 110 16.07 -7.26 -28.71
N SER A 111 16.94 -6.25 -28.86
CA SER A 111 17.60 -5.99 -30.15
C SER A 111 18.67 -7.04 -30.51
N GLY A 112 19.28 -7.70 -29.52
CA GLY A 112 20.31 -8.73 -29.74
C GLY A 112 19.77 -10.12 -30.10
N GLU A 113 18.54 -10.45 -29.69
CA GLU A 113 17.86 -11.68 -30.14
C GLU A 113 17.28 -11.52 -31.54
N ALA A 114 16.75 -10.34 -31.90
CA ALA A 114 16.27 -10.05 -33.25
C ALA A 114 17.37 -10.10 -34.34
N LEU A 115 18.63 -9.81 -33.98
CA LEU A 115 19.78 -9.88 -34.90
C LEU A 115 20.46 -11.26 -34.94
N ARG A 116 20.06 -12.21 -34.10
CA ARG A 116 20.58 -13.60 -34.12
C ARG A 116 19.72 -14.54 -34.95
N ASP A 117 18.53 -14.09 -35.35
CA ASP A 117 17.58 -14.84 -36.16
C ASP A 117 17.62 -14.46 -37.66
N GLU A 118 18.61 -13.66 -38.09
CA GLU A 118 18.96 -13.41 -39.51
C GLU A 118 20.24 -14.16 -39.94
#